data_AF-A0ABD1UIR4-F1
#
_entry.id   AF-A0ABD1UIR4-F1
#
_cell.length_a   1.000
_cell.length_b   1.000
_cell.length_c   1.000
_cell.angle_alpha   90.00
_cell.angle_beta   90.00
_cell.angle_gamma   90.00
#
_symmetry.space_group_name_H-M   'P 1'
#
loop_
_entity.id
_entity.type
_entity.pdbx_description
1 polymer ?
#
loop_
_entity_poly.entity_id
_entity_poly.type
_entity_poly.pdbx_seq_one_letter_code
_entity_poly.pdbx_strand_id
1 'polypeptide(L)'
;MASKSRNPKLANYVPLNVMLQLGVVTRENEFPDQENLEKQLKNLKGAEVDGVMVDVWWGIIEAKGPKQYDWSSYKKLFQLVQKCGLRIQAIMSFHQCGGNVGDAVYIPIPDWVLAVGEQDPDIFYTNRSGTRDKEYLSLGVDNLPLFGGRTACRDV
;
A
#
# COMPACT_ATOMS: atom_id res chain seq x y z
N MET A 1 -25.41 -37.07 12.77
CA MET A 1 -24.69 -35.87 12.32
C MET A 1 -25.70 -34.80 12.00
N ALA A 2 -25.84 -33.77 12.86
CA ALA A 2 -26.81 -32.70 12.63
C ALA A 2 -26.25 -31.72 11.57
N SER A 3 -26.96 -31.61 10.45
CA SER A 3 -26.76 -30.56 9.46
C SER A 3 -26.92 -29.20 10.16
N LYS A 4 -25.83 -28.44 10.29
CA LYS A 4 -25.90 -27.02 10.70
C LYS A 4 -26.73 -26.29 9.66
N SER A 5 -27.99 -26.00 9.95
CA SER A 5 -28.81 -25.14 9.10
C SER A 5 -28.08 -23.81 8.93
N ARG A 6 -27.69 -23.47 7.70
CA ARG A 6 -27.13 -22.14 7.41
C ARG A 6 -28.15 -21.11 7.87
N ASN A 7 -27.76 -20.24 8.81
CA ASN A 7 -28.61 -19.14 9.25
C ASN A 7 -28.91 -18.27 8.00
N PRO A 8 -30.16 -18.17 7.54
CA PRO A 8 -30.49 -17.47 6.30
C PRO A 8 -30.05 -16.00 6.33
N LYS A 9 -29.96 -15.41 7.53
CA LYS A 9 -29.49 -14.03 7.73
C LYS A 9 -28.00 -13.85 7.41
N LEU A 10 -27.17 -14.88 7.59
CA LEU A 10 -25.75 -14.83 7.23
C LEU A 10 -25.52 -14.94 5.71
N ALA A 11 -26.48 -15.48 4.95
CA ALA A 11 -26.36 -15.61 3.50
C ALA A 11 -26.37 -14.26 2.78
N ASN A 12 -26.97 -13.24 3.38
CA ASN A 12 -27.01 -11.86 2.86
C ASN A 12 -25.99 -10.94 3.54
N TYR A 13 -25.10 -11.47 4.39
CA TYR A 13 -24.12 -10.65 5.09
C TYR A 13 -23.08 -10.09 4.10
N VAL A 14 -22.86 -8.78 4.16
CA VAL A 14 -21.83 -8.08 3.38
C VAL A 14 -20.75 -7.60 4.35
N PRO A 15 -19.47 -8.01 4.17
CA PRO A 15 -18.43 -7.65 5.11
C PRO A 15 -18.07 -6.16 5.03
N LEU A 16 -17.93 -5.52 6.18
CA LEU A 16 -17.52 -4.13 6.32
C LEU A 16 -16.03 -4.05 6.68
N ASN A 17 -15.26 -3.33 5.87
CA ASN A 17 -13.84 -3.08 6.13
C ASN A 17 -13.60 -1.58 6.27
N VAL A 18 -12.64 -1.18 7.09
CA VAL A 18 -12.28 0.23 7.32
C VAL A 18 -10.85 0.49 6.87
N MET A 19 -10.63 1.53 6.08
CA MET A 19 -9.29 1.93 5.66
C MET A 19 -8.51 2.51 6.85
N LEU A 20 -7.27 2.07 7.03
CA LEU A 20 -6.37 2.66 8.01
C LEU A 20 -5.93 4.06 7.57
N GLN A 21 -5.52 4.88 8.53
CA GLN A 21 -4.99 6.21 8.26
C GLN A 21 -3.77 6.13 7.33
N LEU A 22 -3.70 7.09 6.40
CA LEU A 22 -2.48 7.32 5.63
C LEU A 22 -1.32 7.62 6.60
N GLY A 23 -0.13 7.11 6.31
CA GLY A 23 1.04 7.27 7.17
C GLY A 23 1.04 6.42 8.44
N VAL A 24 0.16 5.39 8.56
CA VAL A 24 0.26 4.40 9.65
C VAL A 24 1.64 3.73 9.70
N VAL A 25 2.29 3.57 8.55
CA VAL A 25 3.73 3.36 8.44
C VAL A 25 4.31 4.63 7.79
N THR A 26 5.35 5.20 8.40
CA THR A 26 5.98 6.43 7.93
C THR A 26 6.83 6.18 6.68
N ARG A 27 7.21 7.24 5.97
CA ARG A 27 8.10 7.17 4.80
C ARG A 27 9.44 6.50 5.14
N GLU A 28 9.92 6.70 6.37
CA GLU A 28 11.15 6.13 6.91
C GLU A 28 11.02 4.65 7.31
N ASN A 29 9.89 4.02 6.98
CA ASN A 29 9.54 2.64 7.32
C ASN A 29 9.46 2.42 8.84
N GLU A 30 8.88 3.38 9.58
CA GLU A 30 8.60 3.23 11.00
C GLU A 30 7.11 3.02 11.26
N PHE A 31 6.78 2.29 12.32
CA PHE A 31 5.40 2.07 12.76
C PHE A 31 5.17 2.74 14.13
N PRO A 32 4.88 4.06 14.15
CA PRO A 32 4.66 4.81 15.38
C PRO A 32 3.27 4.54 15.97
N ASP A 33 3.03 5.05 17.18
CA ASP A 33 1.72 5.12 17.84
C ASP A 33 0.92 3.80 17.90
N GLN A 34 1.62 2.66 18.00
CA GLN A 34 1.02 1.32 17.98
C GLN A 34 -0.05 1.14 19.06
N GLU A 35 0.14 1.73 20.24
CA GLU A 35 -0.83 1.68 21.33
C GLU A 35 -2.15 2.38 20.99
N ASN A 36 -2.08 3.52 20.30
CA ASN A 36 -3.26 4.25 19.89
C ASN A 36 -3.99 3.50 18.78
N LEU A 37 -3.25 2.98 17.79
CA LEU A 37 -3.85 2.13 16.76
C LEU A 37 -4.49 0.87 17.38
N GLU A 38 -3.87 0.23 18.35
CA GLU A 38 -4.45 -0.95 19.03
C GLU A 38 -5.80 -0.61 19.68
N LYS A 39 -5.92 0.56 20.31
CA LYS A 39 -7.19 1.04 20.89
C LYS A 39 -8.26 1.23 19.80
N GLN A 40 -7.89 1.89 18.69
CA GLN A 40 -8.80 2.10 17.56
C GLN A 40 -9.26 0.76 16.94
N LEU A 41 -8.34 -0.19 16.70
CA LEU A 41 -8.65 -1.51 16.17
C LEU A 41 -9.56 -2.32 17.10
N LYS A 42 -9.36 -2.24 18.42
CA LYS A 42 -10.26 -2.87 19.40
C LYS A 42 -11.65 -2.25 19.35
N ASN A 43 -11.77 -0.94 19.18
CA ASN A 43 -13.06 -0.28 19.01
C ASN A 43 -13.77 -0.74 17.74
N LEU A 44 -13.05 -0.82 16.61
CA LEU A 44 -13.59 -1.37 15.36
C LEU A 44 -14.06 -2.81 15.53
N LYS A 45 -13.28 -3.64 16.22
CA LYS A 45 -13.66 -5.03 16.49
C LYS A 45 -14.91 -5.12 17.37
N GLY A 46 -15.02 -4.27 18.40
CA GLY A 46 -16.20 -4.18 19.26
C GLY A 46 -17.45 -3.71 18.51
N ALA A 47 -17.29 -2.94 17.44
CA ALA A 47 -18.35 -2.54 16.51
C ALA A 47 -18.62 -3.57 15.39
N GLU A 48 -18.10 -4.79 15.52
CA GLU A 48 -18.30 -5.91 14.58
C GLU A 48 -17.79 -5.66 13.16
N VAL A 49 -16.80 -4.78 12.98
CA VAL A 49 -16.07 -4.62 11.71
C VAL A 49 -15.31 -5.91 11.38
N ASP A 50 -15.32 -6.31 10.11
CA ASP A 50 -14.71 -7.56 9.65
C ASP A 50 -13.20 -7.51 9.49
N GLY A 51 -12.69 -6.34 9.10
CA GLY A 51 -11.31 -6.17 8.71
C GLY A 51 -10.95 -4.71 8.42
N VAL A 52 -9.69 -4.53 8.08
CA VAL A 52 -9.13 -3.24 7.70
C VAL A 52 -8.44 -3.32 6.36
N MET A 53 -8.36 -2.18 5.68
CA MET A 53 -7.63 -2.02 4.44
C MET A 53 -6.41 -1.13 4.68
N VAL A 54 -5.27 -1.46 4.08
CA VAL A 54 -4.04 -0.69 4.24
C VAL A 54 -3.19 -0.69 2.97
N ASP A 55 -2.64 0.47 2.64
CA ASP A 55 -1.63 0.64 1.61
C ASP A 55 -0.28 0.07 2.03
N VAL A 56 0.25 -0.80 1.19
CA VAL A 56 1.59 -1.37 1.28
C VAL A 56 2.45 -0.64 0.26
N TRP A 57 3.07 0.46 0.69
CA TRP A 57 3.71 1.43 -0.19
C TRP A 57 5.02 0.88 -0.77
N TRP A 58 5.09 0.86 -2.11
CA TRP A 58 6.30 0.48 -2.84
C TRP A 58 7.50 1.36 -2.46
N GLY A 59 7.27 2.67 -2.38
CA GLY A 59 8.28 3.67 -2.01
C GLY A 59 8.87 3.51 -0.61
N ILE A 60 8.18 2.80 0.30
CA ILE A 60 8.70 2.47 1.63
C ILE A 60 9.47 1.15 1.58
N ILE A 61 8.85 0.11 1.01
CA ILE A 61 9.37 -1.25 1.13
C ILE A 61 10.61 -1.48 0.28
N GLU A 62 10.68 -0.96 -0.95
CA GLU A 62 11.83 -1.12 -1.86
C GLU A 62 12.66 0.18 -1.96
N ALA A 63 12.63 1.01 -0.91
CA ALA A 63 13.28 2.33 -0.89
C ALA A 63 14.81 2.26 -1.14
N LYS A 64 15.48 1.25 -0.56
CA LYS A 64 16.95 1.15 -0.55
C LYS A 64 17.56 0.77 -1.90
N GLY A 65 16.76 0.27 -2.83
CA GLY A 65 17.23 -0.12 -4.15
C GLY A 65 16.55 -1.39 -4.67
N PRO A 66 16.87 -1.79 -5.91
CA PRO A 66 16.29 -2.97 -6.56
C PRO A 66 16.36 -4.22 -5.68
N LYS A 67 15.21 -4.83 -5.41
CA LYS A 67 15.04 -6.05 -4.59
C LYS A 67 15.50 -5.93 -3.14
N GLN A 68 15.76 -4.73 -2.63
CA GLN A 68 16.12 -4.49 -1.24
C GLN A 68 14.87 -4.17 -0.41
N TYR A 69 14.12 -5.22 -0.09
CA TYR A 69 12.84 -5.09 0.59
C TYR A 69 12.96 -5.05 2.12
N ASP A 70 12.37 -4.04 2.76
CA ASP A 70 12.26 -3.96 4.22
C ASP A 70 10.79 -4.03 4.67
N TRP A 71 10.38 -5.23 5.09
CA TRP A 71 9.02 -5.52 5.55
C TRP A 71 8.83 -5.33 7.06
N SER A 72 9.83 -4.83 7.78
CA SER A 72 9.87 -4.89 9.25
C SER A 72 8.68 -4.19 9.92
N SER A 73 8.32 -2.98 9.51
CA SER A 73 7.20 -2.23 10.09
C SER A 73 5.84 -2.77 9.68
N TYR A 74 5.67 -3.15 8.41
CA TYR A 74 4.44 -3.81 7.94
C TYR A 74 4.18 -5.14 8.64
N LYS A 75 5.21 -5.94 8.92
CA LYS A 75 5.07 -7.18 9.72
C LYS A 75 4.53 -6.89 11.11
N LYS A 76 5.04 -5.87 11.80
CA LYS A 76 4.55 -5.44 13.12
C LYS A 76 3.09 -4.96 13.05
N LEU A 77 2.75 -4.17 12.04
CA LEU A 77 1.39 -3.71 11.80
C LEU A 77 0.41 -4.89 11.58
N PHE A 78 0.76 -5.84 10.72
CA PHE A 78 -0.08 -7.00 10.44
C PHE A 78 -0.25 -7.90 11.65
N GLN A 79 0.81 -8.08 12.45
CA GLN A 79 0.73 -8.78 13.73
C GLN A 79 -0.24 -8.10 14.70
N LEU A 80 -0.24 -6.77 14.76
CA LEU A 80 -1.17 -6.02 15.61
C LEU A 80 -2.63 -6.19 15.15
N VAL A 81 -2.89 -6.05 13.85
CA VAL A 81 -4.25 -6.25 13.29
C VAL A 81 -4.75 -7.68 13.53
N GLN A 82 -3.87 -8.67 13.34
CA GLN A 82 -4.17 -10.07 13.64
C GLN A 82 -4.49 -10.29 15.13
N LYS A 83 -3.69 -9.70 16.04
CA LYS A 83 -3.92 -9.74 17.49
C LYS A 83 -5.29 -9.17 17.87
N CYS A 84 -5.76 -8.15 17.15
CA CYS A 84 -7.09 -7.56 17.33
C CYS A 84 -8.24 -8.37 16.70
N GLY A 85 -7.96 -9.50 16.03
CA GLY A 85 -8.98 -10.36 15.46
C GLY A 85 -9.70 -9.78 14.23
N LEU A 86 -9.01 -8.93 13.48
CA LEU A 86 -9.48 -8.30 12.24
C LEU A 86 -8.78 -8.92 11.01
N ARG A 87 -9.49 -8.99 9.89
CA ARG A 87 -8.91 -9.36 8.58
C ARG A 87 -8.14 -8.19 7.98
N ILE A 88 -7.24 -8.46 7.04
CA ILE A 88 -6.45 -7.44 6.33
C ILE A 88 -6.75 -7.53 4.84
N GLN A 89 -7.01 -6.38 4.22
CA GLN A 89 -6.94 -6.15 2.78
C GLN A 89 -5.69 -5.31 2.50
N ALA A 90 -4.67 -5.93 1.92
CA ALA A 90 -3.41 -5.26 1.60
C ALA A 90 -3.45 -4.75 0.15
N ILE A 91 -3.33 -3.44 -0.03
CA ILE A 91 -3.21 -2.81 -1.36
C ILE A 91 -1.72 -2.81 -1.72
N MET A 92 -1.37 -3.35 -2.89
CA MET A 92 -0.01 -3.23 -3.43
C MET A 92 0.12 -1.84 -4.07
N SER A 93 0.54 -0.86 -3.29
CA SER A 93 0.47 0.56 -3.64
C SER A 93 1.73 0.97 -4.41
N PHE A 94 1.75 0.64 -5.71
CA PHE A 94 2.81 0.99 -6.66
C PHE A 94 2.76 2.45 -7.16
N HIS A 95 2.11 3.34 -6.42
CA HIS A 95 1.90 4.74 -6.76
C HIS A 95 2.35 5.65 -5.60
N GLN A 96 2.48 6.94 -5.89
CA GLN A 96 2.74 7.97 -4.89
C GLN A 96 1.52 8.20 -3.98
N CYS A 97 1.75 8.42 -2.68
CA CYS A 97 0.77 8.99 -1.77
C CYS A 97 0.96 10.50 -1.67
N GLY A 98 -0.13 11.26 -1.87
CA GLY A 98 -0.13 12.72 -1.75
C GLY A 98 0.65 13.41 -2.88
N GLY A 99 1.15 14.61 -2.61
CA GLY A 99 1.89 15.43 -3.58
C GLY A 99 1.19 16.74 -3.96
N ASN A 100 -0.01 16.97 -3.44
CA ASN A 100 -0.76 18.22 -3.59
C ASN A 100 -0.57 19.13 -2.37
N VAL A 101 -0.81 20.43 -2.57
CA VAL A 101 -0.78 21.42 -1.49
C VAL A 101 -1.84 21.07 -0.45
N GLY A 102 -1.40 20.75 0.77
CA GLY A 102 -2.28 20.42 1.90
C GLY A 102 -2.31 18.93 2.28
N ASP A 103 -1.64 18.07 1.53
CA ASP A 103 -1.53 16.65 1.89
C ASP A 103 -0.68 16.47 3.15
N ALA A 104 -1.23 15.76 4.14
CA ALA A 104 -0.56 15.50 5.41
C ALA A 104 0.54 14.43 5.31
N VAL A 105 0.53 13.62 4.25
CA VAL A 105 1.44 12.49 4.04
C VAL A 105 1.94 12.53 2.59
N TYR A 106 3.26 12.46 2.42
CA TYR A 106 3.91 12.37 1.11
C TYR A 106 4.82 11.15 1.07
N ILE A 107 4.50 10.20 0.19
CA ILE A 107 5.28 8.97 -0.02
C ILE A 107 5.47 8.81 -1.54
N PRO A 108 6.63 9.19 -2.11
CA PRO A 108 6.89 8.98 -3.53
C PRO A 108 7.09 7.49 -3.85
N ILE A 109 7.11 7.14 -5.14
CA ILE A 109 7.70 5.86 -5.59
C ILE A 109 9.21 5.83 -5.25
N PRO A 110 9.89 4.67 -5.27
CA PRO A 110 11.29 4.59 -4.82
C PRO A 110 12.21 5.56 -5.55
N ASP A 111 13.11 6.21 -4.80
CA ASP A 111 14.02 7.23 -5.35
C ASP A 111 14.91 6.68 -6.48
N TRP A 112 15.29 5.39 -6.42
CA TRP A 112 16.07 4.75 -7.48
C TRP A 112 15.30 4.61 -8.81
N VAL A 113 13.96 4.58 -8.77
CA VAL A 113 13.09 4.59 -9.96
C VAL A 113 12.98 6.02 -10.50
N LEU A 114 12.79 6.99 -9.60
CA LEU A 114 12.77 8.40 -9.97
C LEU A 114 14.07 8.82 -10.68
N ALA A 115 15.21 8.30 -10.25
CA ALA A 115 16.51 8.52 -10.89
C ALA A 115 16.60 7.96 -12.33
N VAL A 116 15.87 6.87 -12.64
CA VAL A 116 15.72 6.41 -14.04
C VAL A 116 14.94 7.44 -14.84
N GLY A 117 13.89 8.01 -14.27
CA GLY A 117 13.06 9.04 -14.90
C GLY A 117 13.75 10.39 -15.13
N GLU A 118 14.88 10.64 -14.46
CA GLU A 118 15.75 11.79 -14.76
C GLU A 118 16.51 11.60 -16.08
N GLN A 119 16.82 10.36 -16.44
CA GLN A 119 17.53 9.99 -17.68
C GLN A 119 16.55 9.70 -18.82
N ASP A 120 15.43 9.05 -18.51
CA ASP A 120 14.36 8.70 -19.44
C ASP A 120 13.02 9.20 -18.89
N PRO A 121 12.62 10.45 -19.18
CA PRO A 121 11.38 11.01 -18.65
C PRO A 121 10.11 10.37 -19.24
N ASP A 122 10.23 9.54 -20.29
CA ASP A 122 9.09 8.85 -20.92
C ASP A 122 8.62 7.64 -20.11
N ILE A 123 9.30 7.28 -19.01
CA ILE A 123 8.79 6.30 -18.04
C ILE A 123 7.53 6.78 -17.32
N PHE A 124 7.23 8.08 -17.35
CA PHE A 124 6.10 8.71 -16.67
C PHE A 124 4.94 9.01 -17.63
N TYR A 125 3.71 8.99 -17.10
CA TYR A 125 2.58 9.49 -17.86
C TYR A 125 2.77 10.96 -18.22
N THR A 126 2.35 11.31 -19.43
CA THR A 126 2.68 12.62 -20.01
C THR A 126 1.48 13.20 -20.72
N ASN A 127 1.12 14.42 -20.36
CA ASN A 127 0.02 15.13 -21.01
C ASN A 127 0.49 15.75 -22.35
N ARG A 128 -0.45 16.32 -23.11
CA ARG A 128 -0.17 16.96 -24.42
C ARG A 128 0.85 18.11 -24.34
N SER A 129 0.92 18.79 -23.21
CA SER A 129 1.84 19.91 -22.97
C SER A 129 3.26 19.45 -22.58
N GLY A 130 3.50 18.14 -22.46
CA GLY A 130 4.78 17.57 -22.06
C GLY A 130 5.02 17.52 -20.55
N THR A 131 4.00 17.80 -19.71
CA THR A 131 4.11 17.65 -18.26
C THR A 131 4.20 16.18 -17.88
N ARG A 132 5.22 15.82 -17.07
CA ARG A 132 5.44 14.47 -16.57
C ARG A 132 4.77 14.29 -15.21
N ASP A 133 3.91 13.29 -15.10
CA ASP A 133 3.29 12.86 -13.85
C ASP A 133 4.12 11.73 -13.23
N LYS A 134 4.75 12.04 -12.09
CA LYS A 134 5.68 11.14 -11.40
C LYS A 134 4.99 10.21 -10.39
N GLU A 135 3.67 10.25 -10.30
CA GLU A 135 2.91 9.45 -9.32
C GLU A 135 2.93 7.95 -9.66
N TYR A 136 3.13 7.57 -10.92
CA TYR A 136 3.11 6.19 -11.39
C TYR A 136 3.94 5.99 -12.67
N LEU A 137 4.35 4.75 -12.94
CA LEU A 137 5.01 4.39 -14.20
C LEU A 137 4.00 4.24 -15.33
N SER A 138 4.26 4.84 -16.49
CA SER A 138 3.41 4.69 -17.66
C SER A 138 3.28 3.21 -18.05
N LEU A 139 2.07 2.75 -18.40
CA LEU A 139 1.88 1.40 -18.94
C LEU A 139 2.73 1.13 -20.19
N GLY A 140 3.21 2.18 -20.86
CA GLY A 140 4.10 2.07 -22.01
C GLY A 140 5.44 1.41 -21.70
N VAL A 141 5.86 1.40 -20.42
CA VAL A 141 7.13 0.78 -19.99
C VAL A 141 6.95 -0.58 -19.32
N ASP A 142 5.73 -1.14 -19.30
CA ASP A 142 5.39 -2.40 -18.62
C ASP A 142 6.35 -3.54 -18.95
N ASN A 143 6.81 -3.62 -20.20
CA ASN A 143 7.65 -4.68 -20.73
C ASN A 143 9.04 -4.21 -21.19
N LEU A 144 9.43 -2.97 -20.84
CA LEU A 144 10.73 -2.41 -21.23
C LEU A 144 11.77 -2.61 -20.11
N PRO A 145 12.98 -3.12 -20.40
CA PRO A 145 13.98 -3.46 -19.38
C PRO A 145 14.77 -2.24 -18.86
N LEU A 146 14.08 -1.18 -18.45
CA LEU A 146 14.66 0.13 -18.11
C LEU A 146 15.17 0.21 -16.65
N PHE A 147 14.74 -0.70 -15.77
CA PHE A 147 14.91 -0.57 -14.32
C PHE A 147 16.03 -1.48 -13.80
N GLY A 148 17.27 -1.18 -14.17
CA GLY A 148 18.43 -2.02 -13.86
C GLY A 148 18.35 -3.38 -14.56
N GLY A 149 17.88 -3.38 -15.81
CA GLY A 149 17.62 -4.56 -16.62
C GLY A 149 16.22 -5.17 -16.41
N ARG A 150 15.47 -4.77 -15.38
CA ARG A 150 14.10 -5.24 -15.12
C ARG A 150 13.05 -4.45 -15.88
N THR A 151 11.89 -5.08 -16.06
CA THR A 151 10.66 -4.41 -16.52
C THR A 151 9.81 -3.95 -15.34
N ALA A 152 8.83 -3.08 -15.57
CA ALA A 152 7.92 -2.65 -14.50
C ALA A 152 7.03 -3.80 -13.98
N CYS A 153 6.62 -4.73 -14.86
CA CYS A 153 5.73 -5.83 -14.50
C CYS A 153 6.45 -7.09 -14.01
N ARG A 154 7.69 -7.33 -14.43
CA ARG A 154 8.37 -8.63 -14.23
C ARG A 154 9.88 -8.47 -14.06
N ASP A 155 10.42 -9.37 -13.24
CA ASP A 155 11.83 -9.74 -13.31
C ASP A 155 12.08 -10.49 -14.63
N VAL A 156 13.09 -10.04 -15.38
CA VAL A 156 13.66 -10.74 -16.55
C VAL A 156 14.94 -11.46 -16.17
#